data_AF-A0A401PPG4-F1
#
_entry.id   AF-A0A401PPG4-F1
#
_cell.length_a   1.000
_cell.length_b   1.000
_cell.length_c   1.000
_cell.angle_alpha   90.00
_cell.angle_beta   90.00
_cell.angle_gamma   90.00
#
_symmetry.space_group_name_H-M   'P 1'
#
loop_
_entity.id
_entity.type
_entity.pdbx_description
1 polymer ?
#
loop_
_entity_poly.entity_id
_entity_poly.type
_entity_poly.pdbx_seq_one_letter_code
_entity_poly.pdbx_strand_id
1 'polypeptide(L)'
;TEAMADDSEEERTKMEAVRGQTAAAKNLAFLKARSMDVTFDVGEEYEIIETIGTGAYGVVSSARQRQTGQQVAIKKIPNAFDVVTNAKRTLRELKILKHFKHDNIIAIKDILKLPGSFADFKSV
;
A
#
# COMPACT_ATOMS: atom_id res chain seq x y z
N THR A 1 -39.74 20.76 38.52
CA THR A 1 -38.36 20.73 39.07
C THR A 1 -37.55 19.56 38.50
N GLU A 2 -37.81 19.11 37.28
CA GLU A 2 -37.18 17.90 36.69
C GLU A 2 -36.70 18.18 35.26
N ALA A 3 -35.82 19.18 35.08
CA ALA A 3 -35.25 19.49 33.77
C ALA A 3 -33.79 19.96 33.86
N MET A 4 -33.01 19.41 34.80
CA MET A 4 -31.61 19.83 35.02
C MET A 4 -30.64 18.67 35.31
N ALA A 5 -31.03 17.40 35.08
CA ALA A 5 -30.20 16.24 35.43
C ALA A 5 -29.77 15.36 34.24
N ASP A 6 -30.24 15.62 33.02
CA ASP A 6 -30.01 14.73 31.86
C ASP A 6 -28.84 15.17 30.95
N ASP A 7 -28.52 16.47 30.92
CA ASP A 7 -27.47 17.05 30.06
C ASP A 7 -26.04 16.64 30.48
N SER A 8 -25.89 16.16 31.73
CA SER A 8 -24.59 15.85 32.33
C SER A 8 -24.09 14.42 32.08
N GLU A 9 -24.98 13.49 31.73
CA GLU A 9 -24.62 12.11 31.36
C GLU A 9 -24.26 12.02 29.88
N GLU A 10 -24.96 12.75 29.00
CA GLU A 10 -24.72 12.73 27.56
C GLU A 10 -23.37 13.37 27.17
N GLU A 11 -22.96 14.45 27.86
CA GLU A 11 -21.62 15.05 27.73
C GLU A 11 -20.49 14.14 28.24
N ARG A 12 -20.74 13.33 29.27
CA ARG A 12 -19.76 12.36 29.79
C ARG A 12 -19.49 11.23 28.79
N THR A 13 -20.54 10.71 28.14
CA THR A 13 -20.39 9.70 27.07
C THR A 13 -19.67 10.24 25.84
N LYS A 14 -19.86 11.52 25.48
CA LYS A 14 -19.10 12.16 24.38
C LYS A 14 -17.63 12.41 24.75
N MET A 15 -17.32 12.72 26.00
CA MET A 15 -15.94 12.94 26.46
C MET A 15 -15.15 11.63 26.63
N GLU A 16 -15.80 10.51 26.97
CA GLU A 16 -15.14 9.20 27.04
C GLU A 16 -14.83 8.61 25.66
N ALA A 17 -15.68 8.85 24.66
CA ALA A 17 -15.42 8.44 23.28
C ALA A 17 -14.19 9.13 22.66
N VAL A 18 -13.84 10.34 23.13
CA VAL A 18 -12.65 11.10 22.69
C VAL A 18 -11.37 10.66 23.42
N ARG A 19 -11.49 10.06 24.61
CA ARG A 19 -10.36 9.76 25.51
C ARG A 19 -9.71 8.38 25.28
N GLY A 20 -10.27 7.56 24.40
CA GLY A 20 -9.85 6.17 24.17
C GLY A 20 -8.76 5.94 23.12
N GLN A 21 -8.21 6.96 22.46
CA GLN A 21 -7.03 6.74 21.61
C GLN A 21 -5.76 6.84 22.46
N THR A 22 -5.41 5.72 23.10
CA THR A 22 -4.18 5.61 23.89
C THR A 22 -2.97 6.11 23.09
N ALA A 23 -2.04 6.79 23.76
CA ALA A 23 -0.80 7.24 23.13
C ALA A 23 -0.07 6.07 22.44
N ALA A 24 -0.19 4.84 22.96
CA ALA A 24 0.28 3.63 22.30
C ALA A 24 -0.42 3.33 20.97
N ALA A 25 -1.74 3.47 20.87
CA ALA A 25 -2.47 3.30 19.60
C ALA A 25 -2.15 4.41 18.59
N LYS A 26 -2.04 5.67 19.04
CA LYS A 26 -1.59 6.79 18.20
C LYS A 26 -0.15 6.60 17.74
N ASN A 27 0.74 6.18 18.63
CA ASN A 27 2.14 5.91 18.32
C ASN A 27 2.28 4.69 17.43
N LEU A 28 1.47 3.64 17.60
CA LEU A 28 1.44 2.47 16.71
C LEU A 28 0.88 2.84 15.34
N ALA A 29 -0.16 3.68 15.26
CA ALA A 29 -0.69 4.19 13.99
C ALA A 29 0.32 5.11 13.29
N PHE A 30 1.01 5.95 14.04
CA PHE A 30 2.07 6.84 13.57
C PHE A 30 3.33 6.07 13.16
N LEU A 31 3.71 5.04 13.91
CA LEU A 31 4.80 4.12 13.57
C LEU A 31 4.39 3.24 12.38
N LYS A 32 3.12 2.82 12.24
CA LYS A 32 2.62 2.15 11.03
C LYS A 32 2.70 3.08 9.82
N ALA A 33 2.20 4.31 9.94
CA ALA A 33 2.27 5.33 8.89
C ALA A 33 3.73 5.59 8.47
N ARG A 34 4.63 5.78 9.44
CA ARG A 34 6.05 6.02 9.16
C ARG A 34 6.86 4.76 8.82
N SER A 35 6.34 3.57 9.11
CA SER A 35 7.09 2.33 8.93
C SER A 35 7.31 2.00 7.47
N MET A 36 6.46 2.46 6.55
CA MET A 36 6.71 2.47 5.10
C MET A 36 5.70 3.37 4.35
N ASP A 37 5.95 4.68 4.29
CA ASP A 37 5.26 5.56 3.32
C ASP A 37 5.83 5.31 1.91
N VAL A 38 5.63 4.10 1.39
CA VAL A 38 5.88 3.80 -0.02
C VAL A 38 4.68 4.29 -0.80
N THR A 39 4.77 5.49 -1.36
CA THR A 39 3.73 6.02 -2.26
C THR A 39 3.66 5.16 -3.51
N PHE A 40 2.49 4.60 -3.79
CA PHE A 40 2.24 3.85 -5.02
C PHE A 40 1.72 4.80 -6.08
N ASP A 41 2.47 4.92 -7.18
CA ASP A 41 2.05 5.67 -8.36
C ASP A 41 1.44 4.68 -9.36
N VAL A 42 0.11 4.60 -9.35
CA VAL A 42 -0.65 3.56 -10.08
C VAL A 42 -1.70 4.15 -11.02
N GLY A 43 -1.62 5.47 -11.27
CA GLY A 43 -2.59 6.20 -12.08
C GLY A 43 -4.02 6.15 -11.50
N GLU A 44 -4.99 6.47 -12.36
CA GLU A 44 -6.42 6.47 -12.00
C GLU A 44 -7.03 5.07 -12.07
N GLU A 45 -6.37 4.11 -12.74
CA GLU A 45 -6.91 2.77 -13.00
C GLU A 45 -7.02 1.89 -11.76
N TYR A 46 -6.17 2.15 -10.76
CA TYR A 46 -6.09 1.35 -9.54
C TYR A 46 -6.30 2.20 -8.29
N GLU A 47 -6.90 1.58 -7.29
CA GLU A 47 -7.09 2.13 -5.96
C GLU A 47 -6.28 1.29 -4.97
N ILE A 48 -5.33 1.93 -4.29
CA ILE A 48 -4.54 1.29 -3.24
C ILE A 48 -5.38 1.14 -1.98
N ILE A 49 -5.44 -0.07 -1.43
CA ILE A 49 -6.25 -0.38 -0.25
C ILE A 49 -5.36 -0.41 1.00
N GLU A 50 -4.44 -1.36 1.05
CA GLU A 50 -3.55 -1.54 2.21
C GLU A 50 -2.25 -2.23 1.83
N THR A 51 -1.19 -2.00 2.61
CA THR A 51 0.06 -2.74 2.48
C THR A 51 -0.10 -4.13 3.10
N ILE A 52 0.12 -5.17 2.30
CA ILE A 52 -0.03 -6.58 2.70
C ILE A 52 1.31 -7.30 2.89
N GLY A 53 2.42 -6.72 2.45
CA GLY A 53 3.72 -7.35 2.58
C GLY A 53 4.89 -6.40 2.41
N THR A 54 5.94 -6.67 3.19
CA THR A 54 7.20 -5.93 3.18
C THR A 54 8.35 -6.91 3.05
N GLY A 55 9.30 -6.63 2.18
CA GLY A 55 10.53 -7.42 2.11
C GLY A 55 11.71 -6.62 1.57
N ALA A 56 12.88 -7.26 1.57
CA ALA A 56 14.13 -6.66 1.10
C ALA A 56 14.08 -6.18 -0.37
N TYR A 57 13.17 -6.74 -1.18
CA TYR A 57 13.06 -6.45 -2.62
C TYR A 57 11.83 -5.61 -2.98
N GLY A 58 11.10 -5.09 -1.99
CA GLY A 58 9.98 -4.19 -2.24
C GLY A 58 8.80 -4.37 -1.30
N VAL A 59 7.73 -3.66 -1.65
CA VAL A 59 6.49 -3.55 -0.88
C VAL A 59 5.34 -4.03 -1.73
N VAL A 60 4.46 -4.82 -1.14
CA VAL A 60 3.25 -5.33 -1.79
C VAL A 60 2.04 -4.70 -1.13
N SER A 61 1.15 -4.16 -1.96
CA SER A 61 -0.13 -3.61 -1.52
C SER A 61 -1.29 -4.33 -2.21
N SER A 62 -2.37 -4.57 -1.45
CA SER A 62 -3.67 -4.91 -2.01
C SER A 62 -4.28 -3.70 -2.68
N ALA A 63 -4.79 -3.87 -3.88
CA ALA A 63 -5.42 -2.81 -4.65
C ALA A 63 -6.67 -3.32 -5.37
N ARG A 64 -7.51 -2.38 -5.80
CA ARG A 64 -8.70 -2.65 -6.60
C ARG A 64 -8.58 -1.96 -7.95
N GLN A 65 -8.74 -2.71 -9.02
CA GLN A 65 -8.87 -2.13 -10.36
C GLN A 65 -10.25 -1.45 -10.46
N ARG A 66 -10.30 -0.15 -10.75
CA ARG A 66 -11.54 0.64 -10.67
C ARG A 66 -12.59 0.22 -11.69
N GLN A 67 -12.18 -0.10 -12.92
CA GLN A 67 -13.10 -0.44 -14.01
C GLN A 67 -13.81 -1.78 -13.79
N THR A 68 -13.10 -2.77 -13.24
CA THR A 68 -13.61 -4.15 -13.10
C THR A 68 -14.01 -4.50 -11.67
N GLY A 69 -13.60 -3.69 -10.69
CA GLY A 69 -13.69 -4.01 -9.27
C GLY A 69 -12.76 -5.14 -8.82
N GLN A 70 -11.92 -5.68 -9.71
CA GLN A 70 -11.07 -6.84 -9.41
C GLN A 70 -10.01 -6.50 -8.36
N GLN A 71 -9.90 -7.34 -7.34
CA GLN A 71 -8.80 -7.27 -6.37
C GLN A 71 -7.50 -7.80 -6.99
N VAL A 72 -6.41 -7.04 -6.78
CA VAL A 72 -5.07 -7.33 -7.30
C VAL A 72 -4.02 -7.04 -6.23
N ALA A 73 -2.84 -7.62 -6.39
CA ALA A 73 -1.67 -7.28 -5.60
C ALA A 73 -0.69 -6.49 -6.47
N ILE A 74 -0.21 -5.34 -5.97
CA ILE A 74 0.76 -4.49 -6.64
C ILE A 74 2.07 -4.54 -5.85
N LYS A 75 3.14 -5.03 -6.49
CA LYS A 75 4.49 -5.07 -5.91
C LYS A 75 5.32 -3.90 -6.43
N LYS A 76 5.62 -2.92 -5.58
CA LYS A 76 6.55 -1.84 -5.88
C LYS A 76 7.97 -2.25 -5.51
N ILE A 77 8.88 -2.17 -6.48
CA ILE A 77 10.32 -2.45 -6.32
C ILE A 77 11.03 -1.09 -6.30
N PRO A 78 11.31 -0.51 -5.12
CA PRO A 78 12.06 0.74 -5.05
C PRO A 78 13.48 0.51 -5.54
N ASN A 79 14.08 1.53 -6.16
CA ASN A 79 15.51 1.53 -6.48
C ASN A 79 15.94 0.29 -7.29
N ALA A 80 15.05 -0.18 -8.17
CA ALA A 80 15.23 -1.43 -8.91
C ALA A 80 16.49 -1.43 -9.77
N PHE A 81 16.96 -0.24 -10.17
CA PHE A 81 18.10 -0.06 -11.06
C PHE A 81 19.40 0.28 -10.33
N ASP A 82 19.35 0.88 -9.13
CA ASP A 82 20.51 1.41 -8.39
C ASP A 82 21.70 0.45 -8.27
N VAL A 83 21.43 -0.85 -8.10
CA VAL A 83 22.46 -1.88 -8.01
C VAL A 83 22.21 -2.94 -9.07
N VAL A 84 23.23 -3.23 -9.89
CA VAL A 84 23.17 -4.21 -10.98
C VAL A 84 22.66 -5.58 -10.52
N THR A 85 23.00 -6.00 -9.30
CA THR A 85 22.52 -7.28 -8.73
C THR A 85 21.01 -7.27 -8.48
N ASN A 86 20.44 -6.14 -8.03
CA ASN A 86 19.01 -5.98 -7.81
C ASN A 86 18.27 -5.93 -9.14
N ALA A 87 18.78 -5.17 -10.11
CA ALA A 87 18.22 -5.12 -11.46
C ALA A 87 18.17 -6.52 -12.10
N LYS A 88 19.25 -7.31 -11.99
CA LYS A 88 19.30 -8.70 -12.48
C LYS A 88 18.29 -9.60 -11.75
N ARG A 89 18.11 -9.45 -10.43
CA ARG A 89 17.12 -10.21 -9.65
C ARG A 89 15.70 -9.87 -10.10
N THR A 90 15.38 -8.58 -10.21
CA THR A 90 14.08 -8.09 -10.70
C THR A 90 13.78 -8.60 -12.11
N LEU A 91 14.76 -8.55 -13.02
CA LEU A 91 14.60 -9.07 -14.37
C LEU A 91 14.35 -10.59 -14.39
N ARG A 92 15.04 -11.34 -13.53
CA ARG A 92 14.84 -12.80 -13.42
C ARG A 92 13.44 -13.12 -12.90
N GLU A 93 12.99 -12.45 -11.85
CA GLU A 93 11.62 -12.61 -11.32
C GLU A 93 10.58 -12.32 -12.41
N LEU A 94 10.73 -11.20 -13.13
CA LEU A 94 9.85 -10.83 -14.23
C LEU A 94 9.82 -11.90 -15.33
N LYS A 95 10.99 -12.42 -15.74
CA LYS A 95 11.08 -13.45 -16.78
C LYS A 95 10.42 -14.76 -16.37
N ILE A 96 10.63 -15.19 -15.12
CA ILE A 96 10.03 -16.42 -14.58
C ILE A 96 8.51 -16.29 -14.56
N LEU A 97 7.98 -15.20 -14.00
CA LEU A 97 6.53 -14.98 -13.88
C LEU A 97 5.83 -14.76 -15.23
N LYS A 98 6.53 -14.26 -16.25
CA LYS A 98 6.01 -14.17 -17.62
C LYS A 98 6.05 -15.50 -18.38
N HIS A 99 6.94 -16.41 -17.99
CA HIS A 99 7.12 -17.69 -18.69
C HIS A 99 6.06 -18.71 -18.27
N PHE A 100 5.77 -18.82 -16.97
CA PHE A 100 4.79 -19.77 -16.47
C PHE A 100 3.36 -19.27 -16.68
N LYS A 101 2.49 -20.15 -17.20
CA LYS A 101 1.06 -19.92 -17.38
C LYS A 101 0.32 -21.13 -16.84
N HIS A 102 -0.04 -21.08 -15.56
CA HIS A 102 -0.68 -22.19 -14.86
C HIS A 102 -1.49 -21.66 -13.67
N ASP A 103 -2.64 -22.26 -13.38
CA ASP A 103 -3.57 -21.76 -12.35
C ASP A 103 -2.96 -21.76 -10.93
N ASN A 104 -2.04 -22.69 -10.65
CA ASN A 104 -1.32 -22.76 -9.37
C ASN A 104 0.01 -21.99 -9.34
N ILE A 105 0.32 -21.20 -10.38
CA ILE A 105 1.51 -20.34 -10.41
C ILE A 105 1.06 -18.89 -10.60
N ILE A 106 1.52 -18.00 -9.74
CA ILE A 106 1.19 -16.58 -9.85
C ILE A 106 1.70 -16.01 -11.17
N ALA A 107 0.85 -15.24 -11.85
CA ALA A 107 1.15 -14.59 -13.12
C ALA A 107 1.13 -13.06 -12.99
N ILE A 108 1.90 -12.40 -13.85
CA ILE A 108 1.84 -10.94 -14.00
C ILE A 108 0.63 -10.58 -14.85
N LYS A 109 -0.31 -9.82 -14.28
CA LYS A 109 -1.46 -9.26 -15.01
C LYS A 109 -1.07 -8.01 -15.80
N ASP A 110 -0.29 -7.14 -15.18
CA ASP A 110 0.06 -5.83 -15.73
C ASP A 110 1.42 -5.35 -15.20
N ILE A 111 2.07 -4.47 -15.98
CA ILE A 111 3.28 -3.74 -15.58
C ILE A 111 3.01 -2.27 -15.77
N LEU A 112 2.81 -1.57 -14.66
CA LEU A 112 2.52 -0.14 -14.66
C LEU A 112 3.74 0.63 -15.16
N LYS A 113 3.50 1.53 -16.10
CA LYS A 113 4.50 2.50 -16.56
C LYS A 113 4.53 3.65 -15.59
N LEU A 114 5.73 4.04 -15.17
CA LEU A 114 5.92 5.27 -14.41
C LEU A 114 5.52 6.47 -15.28
N PRO A 115 4.89 7.51 -14.71
CA PRO A 115 4.65 8.75 -15.44
C PRO A 115 6.00 9.40 -15.77
N GLY A 116 6.29 9.53 -17.06
CA GLY A 116 7.54 10.09 -17.56
C GLY A 116 7.83 9.60 -18.97
N SER A 117 8.60 10.37 -19.73
CA SER A 117 9.06 9.93 -21.05
C SER A 117 10.21 8.93 -20.88
N PHE A 118 10.41 8.06 -21.86
CA PHE A 118 11.60 7.19 -21.87
C PHE A 118 12.91 8.01 -21.86
N ALA A 119 12.89 9.25 -22.34
CA ALA A 119 14.04 10.14 -22.33
C ALA A 119 14.45 10.58 -20.91
N ASP A 120 13.50 10.58 -19.96
CA ASP A 120 13.75 10.92 -18.56
C ASP A 120 14.22 9.72 -17.72
N PHE A 121 14.27 8.54 -18.33
CA PHE A 121 14.68 7.31 -17.66
C PHE A 121 16.18 7.33 -17.39
N LYS A 122 16.54 7.34 -16.11
CA LYS A 122 17.93 7.19 -15.65
C LYS A 122 18.19 5.73 -15.32
N SER A 123 18.83 5.00 -16.24
CA SER A 123 19.57 3.80 -15.87
C SER A 123 20.90 4.19 -15.23
N VAL A 124 21.37 3.38 -14.27
CA VAL A 124 22.70 3.52 -13.66
C VAL A 124 23.80 3.42 -14.70
#